data_AF-A0A1H9VN81-F1
#
_entry.id   AF-A0A1H9VN81-F1
#
_cell.length_a   1.000
_cell.length_b   1.000
_cell.length_c   1.000
_cell.angle_alpha   90.00
_cell.angle_beta   90.00
_cell.angle_gamma   90.00
#
_symmetry.space_group_name_H-M   'P 1'
#
loop_
_entity.id
_entity.type
_entity.pdbx_description
1 polymer ?
#
loop_
_entity_poly.entity_id
_entity_poly.type
_entity_poly.pdbx_seq_one_letter_code
_entity_poly.pdbx_strand_id
1 'polypeptide(L)'
;MTMTTELGGKAPRGLRATALEKLDDAVCAALRDSEVEHAREVLSTALARCAAAEAVVPAQVRACVEAADDHLGYGECMEARTLLTVAHHLLTPVHVPRPSRPGDVALGG
;
A
#
# COMPACT_ATOMS: atom_id res chain seq x y z
N MET A 1 -23.97 -21.07 -36.50
CA MET A 1 -23.55 -21.81 -35.30
C MET A 1 -22.63 -20.91 -34.50
N THR A 2 -23.11 -20.56 -33.33
CA THR A 2 -22.53 -19.65 -32.33
C THR A 2 -21.28 -20.25 -31.69
N MET A 3 -20.21 -19.46 -31.58
CA MET A 3 -19.25 -19.59 -30.48
C MET A 3 -18.88 -18.19 -29.99
N THR A 4 -19.60 -17.79 -28.95
CA THR A 4 -19.36 -16.65 -28.06
C THR A 4 -18.11 -16.93 -27.23
N THR A 5 -17.00 -16.25 -27.54
CA THR A 5 -15.87 -16.16 -26.61
C THR A 5 -16.06 -14.94 -25.73
N GLU A 6 -16.62 -15.18 -24.55
CA GLU A 6 -16.68 -14.21 -23.45
C GLU A 6 -15.24 -13.95 -22.95
N LEU A 7 -14.59 -12.94 -23.51
CA LEU A 7 -13.42 -12.30 -22.89
C LEU A 7 -13.91 -11.37 -21.77
N GLY A 8 -14.47 -11.98 -20.72
CA GLY A 8 -14.77 -11.30 -19.45
C GLY A 8 -13.46 -10.99 -18.73
N GLY A 9 -12.96 -9.77 -18.96
CA GLY A 9 -11.70 -9.24 -18.48
C GLY A 9 -11.55 -9.36 -16.96
N LYS A 10 -10.54 -10.13 -16.55
CA LYS A 10 -10.04 -10.13 -15.19
C LYS A 10 -8.53 -10.05 -15.29
N ALA A 11 -7.93 -8.97 -14.80
CA ALA A 11 -6.48 -8.81 -14.81
C ALA A 11 -5.76 -10.06 -14.26
N PRO A 12 -4.58 -10.45 -14.79
CA PRO A 12 -3.86 -11.60 -14.28
C PRO A 12 -3.45 -11.39 -12.80
N ARG A 13 -3.46 -12.44 -11.98
CA ARG A 13 -3.17 -12.35 -10.52
C ARG A 13 -1.83 -11.67 -10.22
N GLY A 14 -0.81 -11.88 -11.06
CA GLY A 14 0.49 -11.21 -10.93
C GLY A 14 0.40 -9.69 -11.06
N LEU A 15 -0.43 -9.17 -11.97
CA LEU A 15 -0.63 -7.74 -12.17
C LEU A 15 -1.24 -7.07 -10.92
N ARG A 16 -2.17 -7.76 -10.24
CA ARG A 16 -2.77 -7.27 -8.99
C ARG A 16 -1.76 -7.21 -7.85
N ALA A 17 -0.97 -8.27 -7.68
CA ALA A 17 0.05 -8.32 -6.65
C ALA A 17 1.10 -7.22 -6.85
N THR A 18 1.60 -7.07 -8.08
CA THR A 18 2.52 -5.99 -8.44
C THR A 18 1.91 -4.60 -8.22
N ALA A 19 0.61 -4.40 -8.45
CA ALA A 19 -0.03 -3.11 -8.18
C ALA A 19 -0.06 -2.78 -6.69
N LEU A 20 -0.31 -3.76 -5.81
CA LEU A 20 -0.27 -3.56 -4.35
C LEU A 20 1.16 -3.29 -3.85
N GLU A 21 2.15 -4.01 -4.37
CA GLU A 21 3.56 -3.72 -4.08
C GLU A 21 3.93 -2.29 -4.50
N LYS A 22 3.45 -1.85 -5.67
CA LYS A 22 3.68 -0.48 -6.15
C LYS A 22 2.95 0.58 -5.32
N LEU A 23 1.83 0.23 -4.69
CA LEU A 23 1.18 1.11 -3.73
C LEU A 23 2.00 1.25 -2.44
N ASP A 24 2.57 0.16 -1.93
CA ASP A 24 3.46 0.23 -0.76
C ASP A 24 4.75 1.03 -1.06
N ASP A 25 5.34 0.83 -2.25
CA ASP A 25 6.47 1.64 -2.74
C ASP A 25 6.12 3.13 -2.75
N ALA A 26 4.93 3.48 -3.23
CA ALA A 26 4.44 4.86 -3.31
C ALA A 26 4.21 5.48 -1.92
N VAL A 27 3.64 4.72 -0.99
CA VAL A 27 3.49 5.14 0.42
C VAL A 27 4.87 5.39 1.05
N CYS A 28 5.83 4.49 0.84
CA CYS A 28 7.21 4.66 1.30
C CYS A 28 7.91 5.86 0.67
N ALA A 29 7.66 6.14 -0.61
CA ALA A 29 8.19 7.31 -1.29
C ALA A 29 7.62 8.61 -0.68
N ALA A 30 6.29 8.70 -0.55
CA ALA A 30 5.61 9.85 0.04
C ALA A 30 6.05 10.14 1.48
N LEU A 31 6.34 9.12 2.29
CA LEU A 31 6.87 9.29 3.66
C LEU A 31 8.27 9.93 3.71
N ARG A 32 9.06 9.79 2.64
CA ARG A 32 10.42 10.32 2.53
C ARG A 32 10.49 11.66 1.80
N ASP A 33 9.43 12.02 1.09
CA ASP A 33 9.40 13.21 0.26
C ASP A 33 9.22 14.49 1.09
N SER A 34 9.88 15.55 0.68
CA SER A 34 9.69 16.91 1.21
C SER A 34 8.77 17.75 0.32
N GLU A 35 8.59 17.37 -0.95
CA GLU A 35 7.75 18.07 -1.92
C GLU A 35 6.33 17.51 -1.88
N VAL A 36 5.40 18.33 -1.37
CA VAL A 36 4.00 17.95 -1.12
C VAL A 36 3.31 17.54 -2.41
N GLU A 37 3.45 18.33 -3.48
CA GLU A 37 2.79 18.09 -4.77
C GLU A 37 3.23 16.78 -5.40
N HIS A 38 4.53 16.45 -5.31
CA HIS A 38 5.07 15.21 -5.83
C HIS A 38 4.57 14.00 -5.02
N ALA A 39 4.53 14.11 -3.68
CA ALA A 39 3.96 13.05 -2.84
C ALA A 39 2.50 12.75 -3.21
N ARG A 40 1.69 13.79 -3.44
CA ARG A 40 0.28 13.65 -3.86
C ARG A 40 0.14 12.99 -5.24
N GLU A 41 0.96 13.40 -6.21
CA GLU A 41 0.97 12.79 -7.55
C GLU A 41 1.33 11.30 -7.48
N VAL A 42 2.33 10.94 -6.68
CA VAL A 42 2.78 9.56 -6.49
C VAL A 42 1.68 8.70 -5.88
N LEU A 43 0.99 9.18 -4.83
CA LEU A 43 -0.08 8.44 -4.16
C LEU A 43 -1.30 8.25 -5.06
N SER A 44 -1.77 9.32 -5.71
CA SER A 44 -2.93 9.28 -6.61
C SER A 44 -2.67 8.36 -7.82
N THR A 45 -1.48 8.43 -8.41
CA THR A 45 -1.05 7.54 -9.49
C THR A 45 -1.06 6.08 -9.06
N ALA A 46 -0.56 5.77 -7.86
CA ALA A 46 -0.53 4.40 -7.35
C ALA A 46 -1.94 3.83 -7.12
N LEU A 47 -2.86 4.63 -6.57
CA LEU A 47 -4.27 4.23 -6.41
C LEU A 47 -4.96 4.00 -7.76
N ALA A 48 -4.72 4.87 -8.74
CA ALA A 48 -5.25 4.71 -10.10
C ALA A 48 -4.74 3.42 -10.75
N ARG A 49 -3.46 3.08 -10.56
CA ARG A 49 -2.87 1.82 -11.05
C ARG A 49 -3.48 0.59 -10.37
N CYS A 50 -3.77 0.67 -9.08
CA CYS A 50 -4.49 -0.39 -8.38
C CYS A 50 -5.91 -0.59 -8.94
N ALA A 51 -6.62 0.50 -9.19
CA ALA A 51 -7.96 0.45 -9.79
C ALA A 51 -7.92 -0.15 -11.21
N ALA A 52 -6.98 0.30 -12.05
CA ALA A 52 -6.81 -0.21 -13.42
C ALA A 52 -6.40 -1.70 -13.45
N ALA A 53 -5.65 -2.15 -12.44
CA ALA A 53 -5.27 -3.56 -12.28
C ALA A 53 -6.36 -4.43 -11.63
N GLU A 54 -7.51 -3.85 -11.25
CA GLU A 54 -8.53 -4.49 -10.41
C GLU A 54 -7.93 -5.11 -9.14
N ALA A 55 -6.91 -4.47 -8.58
CA ALA A 55 -6.30 -4.89 -7.32
C ALA A 55 -7.23 -4.54 -6.16
N VAL A 56 -7.48 -5.51 -5.29
CA VAL A 56 -8.28 -5.29 -4.08
C VAL A 56 -7.39 -4.60 -3.05
N VAL A 57 -7.47 -3.28 -2.99
CA VAL A 57 -6.85 -2.49 -1.92
C VAL A 57 -7.76 -2.58 -0.69
N PRO A 58 -7.24 -2.96 0.50
CA PRO A 58 -8.02 -2.93 1.73
C PRO A 58 -8.65 -1.56 1.96
N ALA A 59 -9.92 -1.51 2.36
CA ALA A 59 -10.65 -0.25 2.52
C ALA A 59 -9.95 0.71 3.49
N GLN A 60 -9.35 0.17 4.56
CA GLN A 60 -8.59 0.94 5.53
C GLN A 60 -7.32 1.56 4.94
N VAL A 61 -6.60 0.82 4.07
CA VAL A 61 -5.41 1.34 3.37
C VAL A 61 -5.83 2.49 2.45
N ARG A 62 -6.88 2.28 1.65
CA ARG A 62 -7.40 3.31 0.75
C ARG A 62 -7.80 4.56 1.53
N ALA A 63 -8.57 4.42 2.60
CA ALA A 63 -9.02 5.55 3.42
C ALA A 63 -7.85 6.32 4.03
N CYS A 64 -6.80 5.62 4.50
CA CYS A 64 -5.60 6.29 5.02
C CYS A 64 -4.85 7.06 3.93
N VAL A 65 -4.71 6.50 2.73
CA VAL A 65 -4.01 7.15 1.61
C VAL A 65 -4.80 8.36 1.09
N GLU A 66 -6.12 8.23 0.93
CA GLU A 66 -6.99 9.32 0.48
C GLU A 66 -6.99 10.47 1.52
N ALA A 67 -7.15 10.16 2.81
CA ALA A 67 -7.08 11.18 3.86
C ALA A 67 -5.68 11.83 3.94
N ALA A 68 -4.60 11.07 3.73
CA ALA A 68 -3.26 11.63 3.70
C ALA A 68 -3.06 12.61 2.53
N ASP A 69 -3.63 12.34 1.34
CA ASP A 69 -3.61 13.27 0.21
C ASP A 69 -4.32 14.58 0.55
N ASP A 70 -5.47 14.50 1.22
CA ASP A 70 -6.22 15.69 1.68
C ASP A 70 -5.38 16.52 2.66
N HIS A 71 -4.80 15.89 3.69
CA HIS A 71 -3.92 16.54 4.67
C HIS A 71 -2.69 17.18 4.02
N LEU A 72 -2.07 16.51 3.03
CA LEU A 72 -0.99 17.10 2.23
C LEU A 72 -1.47 18.36 1.50
N GLY A 73 -2.68 18.35 0.92
CA GLY A 73 -3.29 19.52 0.28
C GLY A 73 -3.50 20.71 1.22
N TYR A 74 -3.64 20.47 2.53
CA TYR A 74 -3.75 21.51 3.56
C TYR A 74 -2.42 21.87 4.23
N GLY A 75 -1.31 21.21 3.88
CA GLY A 75 -0.02 21.40 4.54
C GLY A 75 0.10 20.75 5.93
N GLU A 76 -0.81 19.83 6.27
CA GLU A 76 -0.87 19.10 7.53
C GLU A 76 0.05 17.88 7.48
N CYS A 77 1.36 18.14 7.38
CA CYS A 77 2.37 17.13 7.10
C CYS A 77 2.48 16.03 8.18
N MET A 78 2.20 16.34 9.44
CA MET A 78 2.29 15.37 10.54
C MET A 78 1.14 14.37 10.51
N GLU A 79 -0.06 14.84 10.23
CA GLU A 79 -1.29 14.09 10.07
C GLU A 79 -1.17 13.17 8.84
N ALA A 80 -0.73 13.71 7.70
CA ALA A 80 -0.45 12.95 6.49
C ALA A 80 0.58 11.84 6.74
N ARG A 81 1.71 12.15 7.39
CA ARG A 81 2.74 11.16 7.74
C ARG A 81 2.19 10.05 8.65
N THR A 82 1.32 10.40 9.61
CA THR A 82 0.71 9.44 10.52
C THR A 82 -0.17 8.45 9.74
N LEU A 83 -1.01 8.95 8.85
CA LEU A 83 -1.89 8.12 8.03
C LEU A 83 -1.12 7.25 7.04
N LEU A 84 -0.08 7.78 6.40
CA LEU A 84 0.80 7.00 5.51
C LEU A 84 1.56 5.91 6.26
N THR A 85 1.97 6.17 7.51
CA THR A 85 2.61 5.16 8.37
C THR A 85 1.64 4.01 8.69
N VAL A 86 0.39 4.33 8.99
CA VAL A 86 -0.67 3.33 9.20
C VAL A 86 -0.92 2.54 7.91
N ALA A 87 -1.03 3.21 6.76
CA ALA A 87 -1.22 2.56 5.47
C ALA A 87 -0.10 1.58 5.15
N HIS A 88 1.17 1.98 5.37
CA HIS A 88 2.33 1.11 5.19
C HIS A 88 2.27 -0.13 6.09
N HIS A 89 1.89 0.04 7.36
CA HIS A 89 1.77 -1.09 8.28
C HIS A 89 0.67 -2.08 7.89
N LEU A 90 -0.42 -1.58 7.29
CA LEU A 90 -1.51 -2.41 6.79
C LEU A 90 -1.18 -3.12 5.47
N LEU A 91 -0.27 -2.55 4.67
CA LEU A 91 0.21 -3.13 3.41
C LEU A 91 1.31 -4.16 3.63
N THR A 92 2.17 -3.94 4.63
CA THR A 92 3.24 -4.87 4.96
C THR A 92 2.69 -6.04 5.78
N PRO A 93 2.93 -7.30 5.38
CA PRO A 93 2.69 -8.42 6.28
C PRO A 93 3.62 -8.24 7.48
N VAL A 94 3.05 -7.93 8.64
CA VAL A 94 3.79 -7.78 9.89
C VAL A 94 4.48 -9.11 10.16
N HIS A 95 5.76 -9.19 9.84
CA HIS A 95 6.59 -10.34 10.15
C HIS A 95 6.94 -10.23 11.63
N VAL A 96 5.95 -10.51 12.49
CA VAL A 96 6.16 -10.56 13.94
C VAL A 96 7.19 -11.67 14.16
N PRO A 97 8.40 -11.36 14.69
CA PRO A 97 9.34 -12.40 15.05
C PRO A 97 8.63 -13.35 16.00
N ARG A 98 8.68 -14.65 15.71
CA ARG A 98 8.04 -15.67 16.54
C ARG A 98 8.50 -15.42 17.99
N PRO A 99 7.59 -15.30 18.96
CA PRO A 99 7.99 -15.05 20.34
C PRO A 99 8.92 -16.17 20.78
N SER A 100 10.06 -15.80 21.35
CA SER A 100 11.04 -16.74 21.89
C SER A 100 10.33 -17.66 22.88
N ARG A 101 10.51 -18.97 22.71
CA ARG A 101 9.98 -19.97 23.62
C ARG A 101 10.88 -20.03 24.86
N PRO A 102 10.33 -20.38 26.04
CA PRO A 102 11.15 -20.69 27.20
C PRO A 102 12.16 -21.80 26.81
N GLY A 103 13.45 -21.47 26.80
CA GLY A 103 14.54 -22.36 26.36
C GLY A 103 15.40 -21.82 25.21
N ASP A 104 15.00 -20.73 24.54
CA ASP A 104 15.76 -20.16 23.41
C ASP A 104 17.04 -19.39 23.83
N VAL A 105 17.30 -19.24 25.14
CA VAL A 105 18.53 -18.63 25.66
C VAL A 105 19.56 -19.74 25.88
N ALA A 106 20.34 -20.05 24.85
CA ALA A 106 21.57 -20.80 25.03
C ALA A 106 22.60 -19.87 25.71
N LEU A 107 22.79 -20.04 27.02
CA LEU A 107 23.96 -19.49 27.71
C LEU A 107 25.19 -20.26 27.21
N GLY A 108 25.87 -19.72 26.21
CA GLY A 108 27.16 -20.24 25.75
C GLY A 108 28.17 -20.19 26.90
N GLY A 109 28.72 -21.36 27.25
CA GLY A 109 29.86 -21.50 28.15
C GLY A 109 31.20 -21.41 27.43
#